data_AF-A0A2N1UNL0-F1
#
_entry.id   AF-A0A2N1UNL0-F1
#
_cell.length_a   1.000
_cell.length_b   1.000
_cell.length_c   1.000
_cell.angle_alpha   90.00
_cell.angle_beta   90.00
_cell.angle_gamma   90.00
#
_symmetry.space_group_name_H-M   'P 1'
#
loop_
_entity.id
_entity.type
_entity.pdbx_description
1 polymer ?
#
loop_
_entity_poly.entity_id
_entity_poly.type
_entity_poly.pdbx_seq_one_letter_code
_entity_poly.pdbx_strand_id
1 'polypeptide(L)' 'MLKKEQINFVIRFFCPVLGLADNGDTTEEAISNMEKLIKFHLECLAEEGELIPIERPEKGLMRTIQVFCPKLAGIR' A
#
# COMPACT_ATOMS: atom_id res chain seq x y z
N MET A 1 -30.39 -16.27 -14.78
CA MET A 1 -29.11 -16.72 -14.19
C MET A 1 -28.26 -15.49 -13.93
N LEU A 2 -28.16 -15.05 -12.67
CA LEU A 2 -27.28 -13.95 -12.28
C LEU A 2 -25.85 -14.52 -12.21
N LYS A 3 -24.92 -13.98 -13.01
CA LYS A 3 -23.49 -14.28 -12.89
C LYS A 3 -23.06 -13.77 -11.50
N LYS A 4 -22.62 -14.67 -10.62
CA LYS A 4 -21.98 -14.28 -9.37
C LYS A 4 -20.76 -13.44 -9.74
N GLU A 5 -20.76 -12.15 -9.43
CA GLU A 5 -19.53 -11.36 -9.39
C GLU A 5 -18.60 -12.06 -8.39
N GLN A 6 -17.46 -12.55 -8.88
CA GLN A 6 -16.38 -12.97 -8.01
C GLN A 6 -15.76 -11.70 -7.44
N ILE A 7 -15.97 -11.48 -6.14
CA ILE A 7 -15.31 -10.41 -5.41
C ILE A 7 -13.84 -10.82 -5.27
N ASN A 8 -12.96 -10.23 -6.07
CA ASN A 8 -11.51 -10.35 -5.88
C ASN A 8 -11.06 -9.36 -4.81
N PHE A 9 -10.47 -9.88 -3.74
CA PHE A 9 -9.83 -9.06 -2.71
C PHE A 9 -8.38 -8.81 -3.12
N VAL A 10 -7.97 -7.54 -3.12
CA VAL A 10 -6.58 -7.14 -3.38
C VAL A 10 -5.97 -6.67 -2.07
N ILE A 11 -4.82 -7.22 -1.70
CA ILE A 11 -4.09 -6.84 -0.50
C ILE A 11 -3.12 -5.72 -0.85
N ARG A 12 -3.14 -4.65 -0.07
CA ARG A 12 -2.27 -3.47 -0.24
C ARG A 12 -1.29 -3.35 0.91
N PHE A 13 -0.03 -3.12 0.59
CA PHE A 13 0.98 -2.65 1.53
C PHE A 13 1.34 -1.19 1.24
N PHE A 14 1.69 -0.47 2.30
CA PHE A 14 2.15 0.91 2.22
C PHE A 14 3.37 1.08 3.13
N CYS A 15 4.48 1.58 2.58
CA CYS A 15 5.68 1.98 3.30
C CYS A 15 5.70 3.51 3.40
N PRO A 16 5.27 4.10 4.53
CA PRO A 16 5.10 5.55 4.66
C PRO A 16 6.41 6.32 4.56
N VAL A 17 7.49 5.77 5.11
CA VAL A 17 8.82 6.38 5.19
C VAL A 17 9.40 6.65 3.80
N LEU A 18 9.11 5.75 2.84
CA LEU A 18 9.54 5.86 1.45
C LEU A 18 8.42 6.35 0.52
N GLY A 19 7.19 6.53 1.03
CA GLY A 19 6.03 6.92 0.22
C GLY A 19 5.61 5.87 -0.81
N LEU A 20 5.91 4.59 -0.58
CA LEU A 20 5.69 3.50 -1.54
C LEU A 20 4.42 2.72 -1.21
N ALA A 21 3.67 2.33 -2.24
CA ALA A 21 2.52 1.45 -2.12
C ALA A 21 2.60 0.37 -3.21
N ASP A 22 2.28 -0.87 -2.83
CA ASP A 22 2.13 -1.95 -3.80
C ASP A 22 1.05 -2.94 -3.33
N ASN A 23 0.55 -3.76 -4.25
CA ASN A 23 -0.54 -4.68 -4.00
C ASN A 23 -0.24 -6.10 -4.52
N GLY A 24 -1.06 -7.06 -4.10
CA GLY A 24 -1.06 -8.44 -4.61
C GLY A 24 -2.40 -9.12 -4.36
N ASP A 25 -2.66 -10.21 -5.08
CA ASP A 25 -3.87 -11.02 -4.91
C ASP A 25 -3.78 -11.88 -3.63
N THR A 26 -2.56 -12.16 -3.16
CA THR A 26 -2.30 -12.76 -1.83
C THR A 26 -1.41 -11.89 -0.97
N THR A 27 -1.37 -12.18 0.34
CA THR A 27 -0.50 -11.49 1.29
C THR A 27 0.96 -11.64 0.89
N GLU A 28 1.36 -12.86 0.51
CA GLU A 28 2.71 -13.22 0.14
C GLU A 28 3.15 -12.52 -1.15
N GLU A 29 2.25 -12.45 -2.15
CA GLU A 29 2.50 -11.72 -3.38
C GLU A 29 2.69 -10.23 -3.10
N ALA A 30 1.79 -9.63 -2.31
CA ALA A 30 1.87 -8.21 -1.99
C ALA A 30 3.15 -7.85 -1.22
N ILE A 31 3.61 -8.74 -0.31
CA ILE A 31 4.89 -8.60 0.37
C ILE A 31 6.05 -8.69 -0.63
N SER A 32 6.06 -9.71 -1.50
CA SER A 32 7.13 -9.89 -2.49
C SER A 32 7.22 -8.71 -3.46
N ASN A 33 6.09 -8.15 -3.87
CA ASN A 33 6.03 -6.98 -4.73
C ASN A 33 6.59 -5.75 -4.01
N MET A 34 6.14 -5.50 -2.78
CA MET A 34 6.65 -4.40 -1.95
C MET A 34 8.16 -4.50 -1.69
N GLU A 35 8.72 -5.68 -1.42
CA GLU A 35 10.16 -5.87 -1.23
C GLU A 35 10.97 -5.51 -2.49
N LYS A 36 10.49 -5.93 -3.67
CA LYS A 36 11.12 -5.56 -4.95
C LYS A 36 11.05 -4.06 -5.19
N LEU A 37 9.92 -3.44 -4.91
CA LEU A 37 9.72 -2.00 -5.07
C LEU A 37 10.64 -1.19 -4.14
N ILE A 38 10.74 -1.58 -2.87
CA ILE A 38 11.65 -0.96 -1.89
C ILE A 38 13.08 -1.07 -2.38
N LYS A 39 13.51 -2.28 -2.80
CA LYS A 39 14.88 -2.49 -3.28
C LYS A 39 15.19 -1.59 -4.48
N PHE A 40 14.33 -1.61 -5.50
CA PHE A 40 14.48 -0.77 -6.70
C PHE A 40 14.56 0.72 -6.33
N HIS A 41 13.67 1.20 -5.46
CA HIS A 41 13.66 2.60 -5.05
C HIS A 41 14.96 3.02 -4.33
N LEU A 42 15.46 2.17 -3.42
CA LEU A 42 16.72 2.43 -2.72
C LEU A 42 17.94 2.42 -3.66
N GLU A 43 17.93 1.55 -4.68
CA GLU A 43 18.96 1.53 -5.73
C GLU A 43 18.96 2.86 -6.51
N CYS A 44 17.80 3.34 -6.94
CA CYS A 44 17.69 4.65 -7.62
C CYS A 44 18.19 5.80 -6.75
N LEU A 45 17.80 5.88 -5.46
CA LEU A 45 18.28 6.92 -4.55
C LEU A 45 19.81 6.90 -4.43
N ALA A 46 20.40 5.71 -4.33
CA ALA A 46 21.86 5.56 -4.25
C ALA A 46 22.56 6.00 -5.55
N GLU A 47 22.01 5.65 -6.71
CA GLU A 47 22.54 6.06 -8.02
C GLU A 47 22.45 7.57 -8.25
N GLU A 48 21.37 8.20 -7.78
CA GLU A 48 21.14 9.65 -7.88
C GLU A 48 21.92 10.45 -6.82
N GLY A 49 22.54 9.77 -5.85
CA GLY A 49 23.25 10.41 -4.73
C GLY A 49 22.30 11.07 -3.72
N GLU A 50 21.04 10.67 -3.71
CA GLU A 50 20.00 11.17 -2.82
C GLU A 50 20.09 10.51 -1.44
N LEU A 51 19.55 11.20 -0.43
CA LEU A 51 19.53 10.69 0.93
C LEU A 51 18.45 9.61 1.10
N ILE A 52 18.80 8.49 1.73
CA ILE A 52 17.83 7.46 2.12
C ILE A 52 17.05 7.96 3.36
N PRO A 53 15.71 8.05 3.29
CA PRO A 53 14.90 8.40 4.45
C PRO A 53 15.04 7.34 5.56
N ILE A 54 15.35 7.78 6.79
CA ILE A 54 15.46 6.90 7.96
C ILE A 54 14.24 7.14 8.85
N GLU A 55 13.52 6.06 9.17
CA GLU A 55 12.40 6.13 10.10
C GLU A 55 12.86 6.49 11.51
N ARG A 56 12.11 7.36 12.17
CA ARG A 56 12.30 7.72 13.59
C ARG A 56 11.00 7.42 14.33
N PRO A 57 10.79 6.16 14.76
CA PRO A 57 9.53 5.74 15.37
C PRO A 57 9.13 6.58 16.58
N GLU A 58 10.10 7.14 17.30
CA GLU A 58 9.89 8.01 18.46
C GLU A 58 9.28 9.38 18.11
N LYS A 59 9.21 9.74 16.84
CA LYS A 59 8.72 11.05 16.36
C LYS A 59 7.44 10.99 15.52
N GLY A 60 6.87 9.80 15.28
CA GLY A 60 5.74 9.60 14.39
C GLY A 60 4.60 8.79 14.99
N LEU A 61 3.36 9.06 14.55
CA LEU A 61 2.19 8.24 14.84
C LEU A 61 1.55 7.81 13.52
N MET A 62 1.58 6.51 13.22
CA MET A 62 0.88 5.92 12.08
C MET A 62 -0.38 5.21 12.57
N ARG A 63 -1.54 5.56 12.02
CA ARG A 63 -2.81 4.90 12.33
C ARG A 63 -3.70 4.80 11.10
N THR A 64 -4.24 3.62 10.86
CA THR A 64 -5.27 3.40 9.85
C THR A 64 -6.64 3.74 10.43
N ILE A 65 -7.39 4.62 9.77
CA ILE A 65 -8.78 4.95 10.12
C ILE A 65 -9.68 4.50 8.98
N GLN A 66 -10.65 3.64 9.29
CA GLN A 66 -11.69 3.25 8.34
C GLN A 66 -12.90 4.15 8.53
N VAL A 67 -13.38 4.75 7.45
CA VAL A 67 -14.60 5.58 7.46
C VAL A 67 -15.66 4.88 6.62
N PHE A 68 -16.83 4.63 7.22
CA PHE A 68 -17.98 4.11 6.50
C PHE A 68 -18.80 5.28 5.95
N CYS A 69 -18.97 5.34 4.63
CA CYS A 69 -19.83 6.35 4.01
C CYS A 69 -21.31 5.99 4.23
N PRO A 70 -22.13 6.82 4.91
CA PRO A 70 -23.48 6.44 5.28
C PRO A 70 -24.54 6.45 4.16
N LYS A 71 -24.22 6.82 2.90
CA LYS A 71 -25.24 6.95 1.84
C LYS A 71 -24.78 6.53 0.44
N LEU A 72 -25.22 5.34 0.04
CA LEU A 72 -25.65 5.02 -1.34
C LEU A 72 -27.08 4.43 -1.32
N ALA A 73 -27.87 4.78 -0.31
CA ALA A 73 -29.29 4.47 -0.25
C ALA A 73 -30.08 5.65 -0.85
N GLY A 74 -30.34 5.61 -2.16
CA GLY A 74 -31.36 6.46 -2.77
C GLY A 74 -30.96 7.32 -3.97
N ILE A 75 -30.32 6.75 -4.99
CA ILE A 75 -30.51 7.25 -6.36
C ILE A 75 -31.45 6.24 -7.03
N ARG A 76 -32.72 6.64 -7.14
CA ARG A 76 -33.74 5.97 -7.94
C ARG A 76 -33.48 6.23 -9.42
#